data_AF-W7BX14-F1
#
_entry.id   AF-W7BX14-F1
#
_cell.length_a   1.000
_cell.length_b   1.000
_cell.length_c   1.000
_cell.angle_alpha   90.00
_cell.angle_beta   90.00
_cell.angle_gamma   90.00
#
_symmetry.space_group_name_H-M   'P 1'
#
loop_
_entity.id
_entity.type
_entity.pdbx_description
1 polymer ?
#
loop_
_entity_poly.entity_id
_entity_poly.type
_entity_poly.pdbx_seq_one_letter_code
_entity_poly.pdbx_strand_id
1 'polypeptide(L)'
;MLTTLLSFQEGWLFLYANNHKKEEMLFSKTLLLQETANHRLLVLLKDVARLFGEYHDGILFIPNYFSKTLLANYANLSIRTFNTLCSEWMEAGQLVFDDEPLTL
;
A
#
# COMPACT_ATOMS: atom_id res chain seq x y z
N MET A 1 -25.59 -17.78 31.91
CA MET A 1 -26.06 -18.50 30.71
C MET A 1 -26.33 -17.53 29.56
N LEU A 2 -27.18 -16.50 29.75
CA LEU A 2 -27.46 -15.48 28.72
C LEU A 2 -26.22 -14.65 28.32
N THR A 3 -25.44 -14.19 29.29
CA THR A 3 -24.18 -13.45 29.06
C THR A 3 -23.15 -14.25 28.28
N THR A 4 -23.04 -15.54 28.55
CA THR A 4 -22.15 -16.46 27.81
C THR A 4 -22.61 -16.61 26.36
N LEU A 5 -23.92 -16.75 26.12
CA LEU A 5 -24.47 -16.83 24.76
C LEU A 5 -24.21 -15.55 23.96
N LEU A 6 -24.42 -14.38 24.58
CA LEU A 6 -24.13 -13.08 23.96
C LEU A 6 -22.64 -12.91 23.64
N SER A 7 -21.75 -13.28 24.57
CA SER A 7 -20.29 -13.22 24.33
C SER A 7 -19.85 -14.11 23.17
N PHE A 8 -20.49 -15.26 22.96
CA PHE A 8 -20.21 -16.08 21.79
C PHE A 8 -20.68 -15.37 20.53
N GLN A 9 -21.93 -14.88 20.48
CA GLN A 9 -22.46 -14.18 19.31
C GLN A 9 -21.59 -13.00 18.89
N GLU A 10 -21.12 -12.19 19.86
CA GLU A 10 -20.17 -11.10 19.61
C GLU A 10 -18.83 -11.61 19.05
N GLY A 11 -18.30 -12.71 19.59
CA GLY A 11 -17.09 -13.35 19.09
C GLY A 11 -17.22 -13.88 17.65
N TRP A 12 -18.33 -14.54 17.33
CA TRP A 12 -18.62 -15.03 15.98
C TRP A 12 -18.76 -13.87 14.98
N LEU A 13 -19.44 -12.80 15.37
CA LEU A 13 -19.60 -11.61 14.53
C LEU A 13 -18.26 -10.91 14.29
N PHE A 14 -17.42 -10.79 15.32
CA PHE A 14 -16.08 -10.23 15.20
C PHE A 14 -15.21 -11.06 14.24
N LEU A 15 -15.24 -12.39 14.35
CA LEU A 15 -14.51 -13.28 13.45
C LEU A 15 -15.01 -13.16 12.01
N TYR A 16 -16.33 -13.15 11.82
CA TYR A 16 -16.93 -12.98 10.51
C TYR A 16 -16.52 -11.66 9.86
N ALA A 17 -16.66 -10.53 10.58
CA ALA A 17 -16.29 -9.21 10.06
C ALA A 17 -14.80 -9.12 9.68
N ASN A 18 -13.91 -9.69 10.50
CA ASN A 18 -12.48 -9.70 10.19
C ASN A 18 -12.14 -10.59 9.00
N ASN A 19 -12.77 -11.76 8.88
CA ASN A 19 -12.55 -12.64 7.74
C ASN A 19 -13.08 -12.01 6.45
N HIS A 20 -14.27 -11.41 6.49
CA HIS A 20 -14.83 -10.71 5.34
C HIS A 20 -13.91 -9.58 4.86
N LYS A 21 -13.38 -8.77 5.78
CA LYS A 21 -12.40 -7.73 5.44
C LYS A 21 -11.12 -8.29 4.80
N LYS A 22 -10.66 -9.47 5.25
CA LYS A 22 -9.51 -10.15 4.62
C LYS A 22 -9.86 -10.66 3.22
N GLU A 23 -11.04 -11.22 3.02
CA GLU A 23 -11.53 -11.68 1.72
C GLU A 23 -11.62 -10.53 0.71
N GLU A 24 -12.18 -9.38 1.11
CA GLU A 24 -12.22 -8.16 0.27
C GLU A 24 -10.81 -7.69 -0.11
N MET A 25 -9.88 -7.69 0.84
CA MET A 25 -8.48 -7.36 0.59
C MET A 25 -7.82 -8.34 -0.41
N LEU A 26 -8.07 -9.65 -0.27
CA LEU A 26 -7.53 -10.65 -1.18
C LEU A 26 -8.12 -10.52 -2.60
N PHE A 27 -9.43 -10.27 -2.69
CA PHE A 27 -10.11 -10.07 -3.97
C PHE A 27 -9.58 -8.84 -4.71
N SER A 28 -9.51 -7.69 -4.03
CA SER A 28 -8.96 -6.45 -4.62
C SER A 28 -7.50 -6.61 -5.06
N LYS A 29 -6.65 -7.27 -4.27
CA LYS A 29 -5.27 -7.58 -4.67
C LYS A 29 -5.20 -8.51 -5.87
N THR A 30 -6.09 -9.49 -5.96
CA THR A 30 -6.13 -10.43 -7.09
C THR A 30 -6.54 -9.71 -8.38
N LEU A 31 -7.51 -8.80 -8.31
CA LEU A 31 -7.86 -7.94 -9.45
C LEU A 31 -6.66 -7.08 -9.87
N LEU A 32 -5.98 -6.46 -8.91
CA LEU A 32 -4.82 -5.62 -9.18
C LEU A 32 -3.69 -6.40 -9.90
N LEU A 33 -3.54 -7.70 -9.65
CA LEU A 33 -2.56 -8.55 -10.35
C LEU A 33 -2.83 -8.73 -11.85
N GLN A 34 -4.06 -8.48 -12.31
CA GLN A 34 -4.41 -8.50 -13.73
C GLN A 34 -4.00 -7.20 -14.44
N GLU A 35 -3.65 -6.16 -13.68
CA GLU A 35 -3.30 -4.85 -14.19
C GLU A 35 -1.82 -4.72 -14.58
N THR A 36 -1.54 -3.71 -15.39
CA THR A 36 -0.18 -3.40 -15.85
C THR A 36 0.74 -3.06 -14.67
N ALA A 37 2.05 -3.32 -14.82
CA ALA A 37 3.04 -3.02 -13.79
C ALA A 37 3.01 -1.54 -13.34
N ASN A 38 2.83 -0.63 -14.30
CA ASN A 38 2.70 0.81 -14.07
C ASN A 38 1.48 1.11 -13.18
N HIS A 39 0.31 0.57 -13.53
CA HIS A 39 -0.92 0.77 -12.74
C HIS A 39 -0.79 0.20 -11.32
N ARG A 40 -0.23 -1.00 -11.18
CA ARG A 40 0.02 -1.65 -9.88
C ARG A 40 0.90 -0.80 -8.97
N LEU A 41 2.00 -0.28 -9.51
CA LEU A 41 2.90 0.59 -8.77
C LEU A 41 2.22 1.90 -8.36
N LEU A 42 1.41 2.50 -9.24
CA LEU A 42 0.72 3.75 -8.97
C LEU A 42 -0.30 3.61 -7.83
N VAL A 43 -1.13 2.56 -7.88
CA VAL A 43 -2.11 2.27 -6.84
C VAL A 43 -1.42 2.04 -5.50
N LEU A 44 -0.34 1.24 -5.50
CA LEU A 44 0.46 1.01 -4.30
C LEU A 44 0.99 2.32 -3.70
N LEU A 45 1.67 3.15 -4.50
CA LEU A 45 2.26 4.38 -3.98
C LEU A 45 1.19 5.32 -3.44
N LYS A 46 0.02 5.39 -4.07
CA LYS A 46 -1.12 6.15 -3.54
C LYS A 46 -1.63 5.60 -2.22
N ASP A 47 -1.73 4.28 -2.06
CA ASP A 47 -2.15 3.66 -0.81
C ASP A 47 -1.14 3.91 0.32
N VAL A 48 0.15 3.76 0.03
CA VAL A 48 1.23 4.06 0.98
C VAL A 48 1.20 5.54 1.35
N ALA A 49 1.12 6.43 0.37
CA ALA A 49 1.08 7.86 0.62
C ALA A 49 -0.19 8.31 1.36
N ARG A 50 -1.33 7.65 1.14
CA ARG A 50 -2.56 7.91 1.90
C ARG A 50 -2.43 7.54 3.38
N LEU A 51 -1.74 6.46 3.68
CA LEU A 51 -1.64 5.91 5.04
C LEU A 51 -0.48 6.52 5.84
N PHE A 52 0.61 6.84 5.13
CA PHE A 52 1.89 7.17 5.74
C PHE A 52 2.51 8.44 5.16
N GLY A 53 1.91 9.00 4.12
CA GLY A 53 2.48 10.15 3.45
C GLY A 53 2.32 11.42 4.25
N GLU A 54 3.28 12.31 4.09
CA GLU A 54 3.28 13.64 4.68
C GLU A 54 3.15 14.68 3.57
N TYR A 55 2.33 15.70 3.80
CA TYR A 55 2.11 16.74 2.82
C TYR A 55 2.92 17.97 3.18
N HIS A 56 3.92 18.30 2.36
CA HIS A 56 4.79 19.47 2.55
C HIS A 56 4.83 20.25 1.23
N ASP A 57 4.58 21.57 1.29
CA ASP A 57 4.67 22.49 0.14
C ASP A 57 3.98 22.03 -1.15
N GLY A 58 2.82 21.38 -1.04
CA GLY A 58 2.05 20.93 -2.20
C GLY A 58 2.46 19.55 -2.74
N ILE A 59 3.49 18.94 -2.16
CA ILE A 59 4.05 17.64 -2.55
C ILE A 59 3.72 16.61 -1.47
N LEU A 60 3.29 15.42 -1.93
CA LEU A 60 3.01 14.29 -1.05
C LEU A 60 4.25 13.40 -0.97
N PHE A 61 4.88 13.38 0.19
CA PHE A 61 6.09 12.62 0.48
C PHE A 61 5.75 11.24 1.03
N ILE A 62 6.42 10.21 0.51
CA ILE A 62 6.41 8.87 1.12
C ILE A 62 7.66 8.76 2.00
N PRO A 63 7.52 8.44 3.30
CA PRO A 63 8.67 8.36 4.19
C PRO A 63 9.75 7.36 3.75
N ASN A 64 11.00 7.70 4.02
CA ASN A 64 12.18 6.94 3.57
C ASN A 64 12.37 5.57 4.25
N TYR A 65 11.58 5.22 5.28
CA TYR A 65 11.61 3.88 5.89
C TYR A 65 11.06 2.79 4.97
N PHE A 66 10.35 3.15 3.90
CA PHE A 66 9.96 2.22 2.85
C PHE A 66 11.10 2.02 1.84
N SER A 67 11.82 0.90 1.98
CA SER A 67 12.85 0.56 1.00
C SER A 67 12.25 0.30 -0.38
N LYS A 68 13.02 0.63 -1.44
CA LYS A 68 12.64 0.32 -2.84
C LYS A 68 12.34 -1.17 -3.04
N THR A 69 13.06 -2.04 -2.35
CA THR A 69 12.83 -3.50 -2.40
C THR A 69 11.51 -3.91 -1.77
N LEU A 70 11.13 -3.29 -0.65
CA LEU A 70 9.83 -3.54 -0.01
C LEU A 70 8.69 -3.07 -0.90
N LEU A 71 8.79 -1.87 -1.46
CA LEU A 71 7.79 -1.33 -2.38
C LEU A 71 7.66 -2.17 -3.66
N ALA A 72 8.79 -2.59 -4.25
CA ALA A 72 8.79 -3.47 -5.42
C ALA A 72 8.12 -4.82 -5.13
N ASN A 73 8.47 -5.46 -4.00
CA ASN A 73 7.86 -6.72 -3.60
C ASN A 73 6.36 -6.58 -3.36
N TYR A 74 5.93 -5.50 -2.71
CA TYR A 74 4.51 -5.26 -2.45
C TYR A 74 3.72 -4.99 -3.75
N ALA A 75 4.34 -4.36 -4.76
CA ALA A 75 3.75 -4.19 -6.10
C ALA A 75 3.73 -5.49 -6.93
N ASN A 76 4.34 -6.57 -6.43
CA ASN A 76 4.64 -7.79 -7.17
C ASN A 76 5.44 -7.47 -8.46
N LEU A 77 6.51 -6.68 -8.31
CA LEU A 77 7.43 -6.27 -9.37
C LEU A 77 8.85 -6.71 -9.05
N SER A 78 9.63 -6.98 -10.10
CA SER A 78 11.08 -7.09 -9.94
C SER A 78 11.67 -5.71 -9.61
N ILE A 79 12.79 -5.69 -8.88
CA ILE A 79 13.50 -4.42 -8.58
C ILE A 79 13.92 -3.67 -9.85
N ARG A 80 14.21 -4.42 -10.93
CA ARG A 80 14.55 -3.85 -12.23
C ARG A 80 13.37 -3.10 -12.83
N THR A 81 12.20 -3.75 -12.90
CA THR A 81 10.96 -3.14 -13.42
C THR A 81 10.55 -1.93 -12.59
N PHE A 82 10.66 -2.04 -11.26
CA PHE A 82 10.40 -0.93 -10.35
C PHE A 82 11.29 0.27 -10.66
N ASN A 83 12.61 0.08 -10.74
CA ASN A 83 13.55 1.16 -11.01
C ASN A 83 13.28 1.80 -12.39
N THR A 84 13.00 1.01 -13.42
CA THR A 84 12.66 1.54 -14.76
C THR A 84 11.43 2.44 -14.70
N LEU A 85 10.33 1.99 -14.08
CA LEU A 85 9.11 2.79 -13.97
C LEU A 85 9.32 4.07 -13.15
N CYS A 86 10.07 3.98 -12.04
CA CYS A 86 10.38 5.15 -11.24
C CYS A 86 11.23 6.15 -12.01
N SER A 87 12.21 5.70 -12.81
CA SER A 87 12.99 6.57 -13.68
C SER A 87 12.11 7.29 -14.71
N GLU A 88 11.20 6.57 -15.38
CA GLU A 88 10.25 7.16 -16.33
C GLU A 88 9.38 8.24 -15.68
N TRP A 89 8.91 8.01 -14.44
CA TRP A 89 8.09 9.00 -13.71
C TRP A 89 8.89 10.18 -13.17
N MET A 90 10.17 9.98 -12.83
CA MET A 90 11.06 11.10 -12.50
C MET A 90 11.30 11.99 -13.72
N GLU A 91 11.58 11.40 -14.88
CA GLU A 91 11.75 12.14 -16.14
C GLU A 91 10.48 12.91 -16.53
N ALA A 92 9.30 12.35 -16.24
CA ALA A 92 8.01 13.01 -16.44
C ALA A 92 7.65 14.05 -15.35
N GLY A 93 8.46 14.21 -14.30
CA GLY A 93 8.19 15.12 -13.18
C GLY A 93 7.03 14.68 -12.27
N GLN A 94 6.64 13.41 -12.31
CA GLN A 94 5.53 12.85 -11.53
C GLN A 94 5.99 12.26 -10.19
N LEU A 95 7.29 12.00 -10.04
CA LEU A 95 7.89 11.43 -8.85
C LEU A 95 9.23 12.10 -8.56
N VAL A 96 9.51 12.36 -7.29
CA VAL A 96 10.81 12.86 -6.81
C VAL A 96 11.26 11.92 -5.70
N PHE A 97 12.50 11.43 -5.78
CA PHE A 97 13.14 10.81 -4.61
C PHE A 97 13.90 11.90 -3.88
N ASP A 98 13.54 12.09 -2.62
CA ASP A 98 14.36 12.88 -1.72
C ASP A 98 15.37 11.94 -1.05
N ASP A 99 16.65 12.23 -1.26
CA ASP A 99 17.76 11.49 -0.66
C ASP A 99 18.21 12.13 0.67
N GLU A 100 17.59 13.26 1.08
CA GLU A 100 17.89 13.85 2.38
C GLU A 100 17.26 13.05 3.52
N PRO A 101 18.04 12.69 4.56
CA PRO A 101 17.46 12.09 5.75
C PRO A 101 16.55 13.12 6.42
N LEU A 102 15.28 12.76 6.65
CA LEU A 102 14.37 13.50 7.53
C LEU A 102 15.10 13.74 8.86
N THR A 103 15.58 14.96 9.05
CA THR A 103 16.15 15.42 10.32
C THR A 103 14.96 15.70 11.24
N LEU A 104 14.81 14.86 12.26
CA LEU A 104 13.87 15.06 13.37
C LEU A 104 14.29 16.26 14.22
#